data_AF-A0A399SM59-F1
#
_entry.id   AF-A0A399SM59-F1
#
_cell.length_a   1.000
_cell.length_b   1.000
_cell.length_c   1.000
_cell.angle_alpha   90.00
_cell.angle_beta   90.00
_cell.angle_gamma   90.00
#
_symmetry.space_group_name_H-M   'P 1'
#
loop_
_entity.id
_entity.type
_entity.pdbx_description
1 polymer ?
#
loop_
_entity_poly.entity_id
_entity_poly.type
_entity_poly.pdbx_seq_one_letter_code
_entity_poly.pdbx_strand_id
1 'polypeptide(L)'
;MKAYLLTALVALGIATSAQAQQQETQPQNAPAVYIKPQPLFLVNDQETTMRAMILSPDDIKSMDVVKAAAAIERFGEKGKDGVVILTLKQALPLARVAEVYKAFNVPEMYQKLSLAINGAHVTDTALLLADLRQIEKVEATDFENTMSRWSYDKQFLNIVTKQQN
;
A
#
# COMPACT_ATOMS: atom_id res chain seq x y z
N MET A 1 44.49 -19.38 -80.46
CA MET A 1 44.52 -20.63 -79.67
C MET A 1 44.87 -20.29 -78.22
N LYS A 2 44.30 -21.07 -77.30
CA LYS A 2 44.40 -21.09 -75.82
C LYS A 2 45.61 -20.43 -75.11
N ALA A 3 45.25 -19.61 -74.10
CA ALA A 3 45.55 -19.73 -72.66
C ALA A 3 46.79 -19.08 -72.00
N TYR A 4 46.52 -18.66 -70.74
CA TYR A 4 47.40 -18.39 -69.58
C TYR A 4 48.14 -17.02 -69.60
N LEU A 5 48.40 -16.29 -68.50
CA LEU A 5 48.29 -16.50 -67.04
C LEU A 5 48.67 -15.17 -66.33
N LEU A 6 48.29 -15.06 -65.05
CA LEU A 6 48.99 -14.38 -63.93
C LEU A 6 48.99 -12.82 -63.82
N THR A 7 48.27 -12.36 -62.76
CA THR A 7 48.68 -11.46 -61.64
C THR A 7 49.32 -10.09 -61.92
N ALA A 8 49.22 -9.07 -61.08
CA ALA A 8 48.46 -8.65 -59.91
C ALA A 8 48.99 -7.23 -59.61
N LEU A 9 48.17 -6.28 -59.17
CA LEU A 9 48.71 -5.21 -58.33
C LEU A 9 47.63 -4.53 -57.49
N VAL A 10 48.04 -4.36 -56.23
CA VAL A 10 47.33 -3.96 -55.02
C VAL A 10 47.08 -2.45 -54.99
N ALA A 11 45.88 -2.03 -54.58
CA ALA A 11 45.63 -0.74 -53.93
C ALA A 11 44.53 -0.96 -52.87
N LEU A 12 44.87 -1.09 -51.58
CA LEU A 12 44.97 -0.01 -50.58
C LEU A 12 43.69 0.82 -50.44
N GLY A 13 42.97 0.57 -49.35
CA GLY A 13 41.82 1.35 -48.92
C GLY A 13 41.10 0.72 -47.73
N ILE A 14 41.78 0.65 -46.57
CA ILE A 14 41.13 0.31 -45.29
C ILE A 14 40.43 1.59 -44.82
N ALA A 15 39.13 1.70 -45.07
CA ALA A 15 38.27 2.62 -44.34
C ALA A 15 37.42 1.78 -43.39
N THR A 16 37.94 1.52 -42.19
CA THR A 16 37.12 1.03 -41.08
C THR A 16 36.18 2.15 -40.69
N SER A 17 34.93 2.09 -41.15
CA SER A 17 33.87 2.96 -40.67
C SER A 17 33.75 2.76 -39.16
N ALA A 18 34.15 3.78 -38.39
CA ALA A 18 33.83 3.91 -36.98
C ALA A 18 32.30 4.02 -36.87
N GLN A 19 31.63 2.87 -36.79
CA GLN A 19 30.25 2.83 -36.34
C GLN A 19 30.27 3.09 -34.84
N ALA A 20 30.02 4.35 -34.48
CA ALA A 20 29.58 4.74 -33.15
C ALA A 20 28.33 3.91 -32.81
N GLN A 21 28.53 2.79 -32.11
CA GLN A 21 27.45 2.11 -31.43
C GLN A 21 27.00 3.06 -30.32
N GLN A 22 25.95 3.83 -30.59
CA GLN A 22 25.12 4.43 -29.56
C GLN A 22 24.48 3.26 -28.79
N GLN A 23 25.22 2.70 -27.83
CA GLN A 23 24.60 1.96 -26.75
C GLN A 23 23.78 2.97 -25.95
N GLU A 24 22.47 2.99 -26.17
CA GLU A 24 21.53 3.54 -25.21
C GLU A 24 21.84 2.88 -23.86
N THR A 25 22.38 3.66 -22.92
CA THR A 25 22.64 3.17 -21.56
C THR A 25 21.28 2.92 -20.91
N GLN A 26 20.78 1.70 -21.00
CA GLN A 26 19.77 1.22 -20.05
C GLN A 26 20.38 1.34 -18.65
N PRO A 27 19.72 1.97 -17.67
CA PRO A 27 20.21 2.01 -16.30
C PRO A 27 20.21 0.59 -15.72
N GLN A 28 21.32 -0.11 -15.90
CA GLN A 28 21.63 -1.35 -15.22
C GLN A 28 22.01 -0.97 -13.78
N ASN A 29 21.26 -1.51 -12.80
CA ASN A 29 21.55 -1.55 -11.35
C ASN A 29 20.74 -0.65 -10.40
N ALA A 30 19.50 -0.27 -10.72
CA ALA A 30 18.54 0.03 -9.64
C ALA A 30 17.87 -1.28 -9.19
N PRO A 31 17.87 -1.65 -7.89
CA PRO A 31 17.07 -2.78 -7.43
C PRO A 31 15.61 -2.50 -7.82
N ALA A 32 14.95 -3.47 -8.46
CA ALA A 32 13.53 -3.37 -8.73
C ALA A 32 12.81 -3.11 -7.40
N VAL A 33 12.22 -1.92 -7.24
CA VAL A 33 11.48 -1.59 -6.03
C VAL A 33 10.24 -2.46 -6.04
N TYR A 34 10.23 -3.49 -5.21
CA TYR A 34 9.05 -4.32 -4.99
C TYR A 34 8.02 -3.50 -4.21
N ILE A 35 7.07 -2.92 -4.93
CA ILE A 35 5.92 -2.24 -4.34
C ILE A 35 4.89 -3.32 -3.98
N LYS A 36 4.69 -3.55 -2.68
CA LYS A 36 3.63 -4.45 -2.19
C LYS A 36 2.26 -3.82 -2.49
N PRO A 37 1.39 -4.46 -3.30
CA PRO A 37 0.06 -3.92 -3.61
C PRO A 37 -0.76 -3.68 -2.34
N GLN A 38 -1.49 -2.57 -2.29
CA GLN A 38 -2.40 -2.19 -1.19
C GLN A 38 -3.82 -1.99 -1.75
N PRO A 39 -4.62 -3.05 -1.87
CA PRO A 39 -5.98 -2.94 -2.37
C PRO A 39 -6.84 -2.01 -1.50
N LEU A 40 -7.77 -1.29 -2.12
CA LEU A 40 -8.83 -0.56 -1.43
C LEU A 40 -9.85 -1.57 -0.84
N PHE A 41 -10.37 -1.30 0.34
CA PHE A 41 -11.46 -2.09 0.92
C PHE A 41 -12.75 -1.28 0.94
N LEU A 42 -13.86 -1.93 0.62
CA LEU A 42 -15.21 -1.41 0.79
C LEU A 42 -15.99 -2.33 1.74
N VAL A 43 -16.55 -1.80 2.82
CA VAL A 43 -17.44 -2.56 3.70
C VAL A 43 -18.83 -1.95 3.62
N ASN A 44 -19.80 -2.66 3.03
CA ASN A 44 -21.11 -2.10 2.69
C ASN A 44 -21.00 -0.69 2.06
N ASP A 45 -20.17 -0.59 1.01
CA ASP A 45 -19.86 0.65 0.27
C ASP A 45 -19.06 1.73 1.02
N GLN A 46 -18.63 1.48 2.25
CA GLN A 46 -17.76 2.41 2.99
C GLN A 46 -16.28 2.13 2.73
N GLU A 47 -15.55 3.13 2.22
CA GLU A 47 -14.10 3.04 1.99
C GLU A 47 -13.30 2.87 3.28
N THR A 48 -12.36 1.93 3.25
CA THR A 48 -11.37 1.67 4.29
C THR A 48 -10.11 1.01 3.70
N THR A 49 -9.13 0.70 4.55
CA THR A 49 -7.96 -0.12 4.20
C THR A 49 -7.85 -1.29 5.16
N MET A 50 -7.08 -2.31 4.80
CA MET A 50 -6.80 -3.43 5.70
C MET A 50 -6.26 -2.98 7.07
N ARG A 51 -5.44 -1.92 7.12
CA ARG A 51 -4.87 -1.42 8.37
C ARG A 51 -5.81 -0.54 9.18
N ALA A 52 -6.88 -0.03 8.58
CA ALA A 52 -7.81 0.90 9.22
C ALA A 52 -9.17 0.25 9.51
N MET A 53 -9.28 -1.07 9.33
CA MET A 53 -10.52 -1.82 9.48
C MET A 53 -10.50 -2.64 10.77
N ILE A 54 -11.53 -2.48 11.60
CA ILE A 54 -11.78 -3.33 12.77
C ILE A 54 -13.15 -3.96 12.57
N LEU A 55 -13.18 -5.27 12.30
CA LEU A 55 -14.41 -5.98 11.98
C LEU A 55 -14.28 -7.45 12.42
N SER A 56 -15.38 -8.03 12.93
CA SER A 56 -15.43 -9.47 13.17
C SER A 56 -15.55 -10.24 11.86
N PRO A 57 -14.73 -11.27 11.59
CA PRO A 57 -14.92 -12.16 10.45
C PRO A 57 -16.30 -12.82 10.42
N ASP A 58 -16.86 -13.12 11.60
CA ASP A 58 -18.17 -13.75 11.74
C ASP A 58 -19.33 -12.87 11.24
N ASP A 59 -19.12 -11.56 11.13
CA ASP A 59 -20.13 -10.64 10.61
C ASP A 59 -20.06 -10.48 9.08
N ILE A 60 -19.05 -11.06 8.42
CA ILE A 60 -18.90 -11.02 6.97
C ILE A 60 -19.81 -12.05 6.32
N LYS A 61 -20.65 -11.61 5.38
CA LYS A 61 -21.52 -12.47 4.55
C LYS A 61 -20.80 -12.93 3.29
N SER A 62 -20.11 -12.03 2.61
CA SER A 62 -19.38 -12.33 1.38
C SER A 62 -18.20 -11.39 1.20
N MET A 63 -17.22 -11.85 0.42
CA MET A 63 -16.05 -11.09 0.00
C MET A 63 -15.88 -11.25 -1.51
N ASP A 64 -15.89 -10.13 -2.22
CA ASP A 64 -15.72 -10.08 -3.67
C ASP A 64 -14.43 -9.31 -4.00
N VAL A 65 -13.68 -9.77 -4.99
CA VAL A 65 -12.40 -9.16 -5.39
C VAL A 65 -12.50 -8.61 -6.81
N VAL A 66 -12.32 -7.29 -6.94
CA VAL A 66 -12.24 -6.59 -8.22
C VAL A 66 -10.77 -6.36 -8.57
N LYS A 67 -10.32 -6.95 -9.69
CA LYS A 67 -8.93 -6.84 -10.15
C LYS A 67 -8.63 -5.42 -10.66
N ALA A 68 -7.34 -5.05 -10.59
CA ALA A 68 -6.82 -3.71 -10.92
C ALA A 68 -7.46 -3.05 -12.16
N ALA A 69 -7.50 -3.70 -13.32
CA ALA A 69 -8.07 -3.09 -14.54
C ALA A 69 -9.54 -2.66 -14.36
N ALA A 70 -10.41 -3.57 -13.91
CA ALA A 70 -11.83 -3.27 -13.66
C ALA A 70 -12.02 -2.35 -12.43
N ALA A 71 -11.11 -2.40 -11.47
CA ALA A 71 -11.12 -1.54 -10.29
C ALA A 71 -10.81 -0.08 -10.67
N ILE A 72 -9.82 0.16 -11.53
CA ILE A 72 -9.48 1.49 -12.03
C ILE A 72 -10.66 2.09 -12.79
N GLU A 73 -11.34 1.31 -13.63
CA GLU A 73 -12.52 1.78 -14.37
C GLU A 73 -13.66 2.26 -13.45
N ARG A 74 -13.83 1.63 -12.28
CA ARG A 74 -14.94 1.92 -11.35
C ARG A 74 -14.57 2.89 -10.22
N PHE A 75 -13.34 2.85 -9.74
CA PHE A 75 -12.87 3.55 -8.53
C PHE A 75 -11.68 4.48 -8.78
N GLY A 76 -11.21 4.59 -10.03
CA GLY A 76 -10.08 5.43 -10.42
C GLY A 76 -8.74 4.98 -9.81
N GLU A 77 -7.85 5.94 -9.60
CA GLU A 77 -6.49 5.68 -9.09
C GLU A 77 -6.44 4.98 -7.74
N LYS A 78 -7.46 5.14 -6.89
CA LYS A 78 -7.54 4.42 -5.61
C LYS A 78 -7.67 2.90 -5.80
N GLY A 79 -8.23 2.47 -6.93
CA GLY A 79 -8.43 1.06 -7.28
C GLY A 79 -7.26 0.43 -8.04
N LYS A 80 -6.14 1.13 -8.24
CA LYS A 80 -5.00 0.63 -9.06
C LYS A 80 -4.41 -0.69 -8.59
N ASP A 81 -4.50 -0.95 -7.29
CA ASP A 81 -4.03 -2.20 -6.66
C ASP A 81 -5.17 -3.24 -6.50
N GLY A 82 -6.35 -2.97 -7.08
CA GLY A 82 -7.58 -3.73 -6.91
C GLY A 82 -8.47 -3.20 -5.77
N VAL A 83 -9.69 -3.75 -5.69
CA VAL A 83 -10.65 -3.47 -4.61
C VAL A 83 -11.19 -4.78 -4.04
N VAL A 84 -11.28 -4.85 -2.72
CA VAL A 84 -11.98 -5.92 -2.00
C VAL A 84 -13.27 -5.38 -1.45
N ILE A 85 -14.40 -6.00 -1.81
CA ILE A 85 -15.74 -5.61 -1.37
C ILE A 85 -16.22 -6.62 -0.35
N LEU A 86 -16.52 -6.16 0.85
CA LEU A 86 -17.07 -6.93 1.95
C LEU A 86 -18.53 -6.56 2.15
N THR A 87 -19.40 -7.57 2.10
CA THR A 87 -20.81 -7.42 2.47
C THR A 87 -21.02 -8.03 3.84
N LEU A 88 -21.66 -7.30 4.75
CA LEU A 88 -21.94 -7.79 6.10
C LEU A 88 -23.25 -8.61 6.16
N LYS A 89 -23.35 -9.53 7.13
CA LYS A 89 -24.57 -10.31 7.39
C LYS A 89 -25.73 -9.43 7.84
N GLN A 90 -25.42 -8.36 8.57
CA GLN A 90 -26.37 -7.38 9.08
C GLN A 90 -25.82 -5.97 8.88
N ALA A 91 -26.71 -4.99 8.86
CA ALA A 91 -26.30 -3.58 8.85
C ALA A 91 -25.73 -3.21 10.23
N LEU A 92 -24.41 -3.37 10.37
CA LEU A 92 -23.68 -2.93 11.55
C LEU A 92 -23.29 -1.46 11.37
N PRO A 93 -23.62 -0.57 12.34
CA PRO A 93 -23.15 0.81 12.29
C PRO A 93 -21.65 0.83 12.63
N LEU A 94 -20.82 0.87 11.60
CA LEU A 94 -19.37 1.00 11.78
C LEU A 94 -19.01 2.45 12.11
N ALA A 95 -18.20 2.62 13.15
CA ALA A 95 -17.76 3.90 13.66
C ALA A 95 -16.57 4.45 12.84
N ARG A 96 -16.54 5.77 12.66
CA ARG A 96 -15.33 6.49 12.25
C ARG A 96 -14.57 6.92 13.50
N VAL A 97 -13.43 7.58 13.28
CA VAL A 97 -12.51 7.99 14.34
C VAL A 97 -13.19 8.87 15.41
N ALA A 98 -14.07 9.78 15.01
CA ALA A 98 -14.77 10.67 15.93
C ALA A 98 -15.73 9.91 16.86
N GLU A 99 -16.46 8.92 16.34
CA GLU A 99 -17.36 8.09 17.14
C GLU A 99 -16.57 7.17 18.08
N VAL A 100 -15.41 6.67 17.67
CA VAL A 100 -14.50 5.92 18.55
C VAL A 100 -14.04 6.83 19.70
N TYR A 101 -13.59 8.05 19.42
CA TYR A 101 -13.16 8.99 20.47
C TYR A 101 -14.26 9.28 21.47
N LYS A 102 -15.49 9.49 20.97
CA LYS A 102 -16.66 9.71 21.82
C LYS A 102 -17.02 8.47 22.64
N ALA A 103 -17.05 7.29 22.03
CA ALA A 103 -17.45 6.04 22.69
C ALA A 103 -16.48 5.65 23.82
N PHE A 104 -15.20 5.96 23.67
CA PHE A 104 -14.15 5.62 24.63
C PHE A 104 -13.69 6.81 25.50
N ASN A 105 -14.40 7.95 25.45
CA ASN A 105 -14.09 9.16 26.20
C ASN A 105 -12.64 9.63 26.05
N VAL A 106 -12.11 9.60 24.82
CA VAL A 106 -10.72 9.97 24.54
C VAL A 106 -10.51 11.49 24.74
N PRO A 107 -9.64 11.91 25.67
CA PRO A 107 -9.32 13.32 25.89
C PRO A 107 -8.83 14.01 24.61
N GLU A 108 -9.22 15.27 24.39
CA GLU A 108 -8.83 16.06 23.20
C GLU A 108 -7.31 16.11 22.98
N MET A 109 -6.53 16.14 24.06
CA MET A 109 -5.07 16.14 23.98
C MET A 109 -4.50 14.88 23.30
N TYR A 110 -5.18 13.74 23.41
CA TYR A 110 -4.76 12.48 22.77
C TYR A 110 -5.29 12.32 21.35
N GLN A 111 -6.30 13.08 20.93
CA GLN A 111 -6.86 13.01 19.57
C GLN A 111 -5.91 13.58 18.50
N LYS A 112 -4.90 14.34 18.94
CA LYS A 112 -3.82 14.87 18.09
C LYS A 112 -2.68 13.87 17.88
N LEU A 113 -2.63 12.80 18.68
CA LEU A 113 -1.62 11.78 18.54
C LEU A 113 -1.87 10.98 17.26
N SER A 114 -0.78 10.44 16.72
CA SER A 114 -0.88 9.45 15.66
C SER A 114 -1.65 8.20 16.11
N LEU A 115 -2.42 7.59 15.22
CA LEU A 115 -3.32 6.48 15.55
C LEU A 115 -2.69 5.13 15.20
N ALA A 116 -2.86 4.14 16.08
CA ALA A 116 -2.53 2.75 15.82
C ALA A 116 -3.69 1.82 16.19
N ILE A 117 -3.72 0.65 15.57
CA ILE A 117 -4.59 -0.47 15.93
C ILE A 117 -3.69 -1.64 16.30
N ASN A 118 -3.75 -2.11 17.54
CA ASN A 118 -2.86 -3.14 18.07
C ASN A 118 -1.37 -2.85 17.81
N GLY A 119 -0.96 -1.59 17.97
CA GLY A 119 0.41 -1.13 17.70
C GLY A 119 0.75 -0.94 16.20
N ALA A 120 -0.11 -1.37 15.28
CA ALA A 120 0.09 -1.13 13.85
C ALA A 120 -0.43 0.27 13.46
N HIS A 121 0.45 1.11 12.94
CA HIS A 121 0.14 2.49 12.62
C HIS A 121 -0.85 2.62 11.46
N VAL A 122 -1.85 3.50 11.65
CA VAL A 122 -2.88 3.81 10.66
C VAL A 122 -2.49 5.11 9.96
N THR A 123 -2.07 5.00 8.69
CA THR A 123 -1.58 6.16 7.93
C THR A 123 -2.69 7.16 7.60
N ASP A 124 -3.86 6.66 7.19
CA ASP A 124 -5.02 7.49 6.88
C ASP A 124 -6.15 7.16 7.88
N THR A 125 -6.29 8.03 8.87
CA THR A 125 -7.28 7.88 9.94
C THR A 125 -8.70 8.18 9.47
N ALA A 126 -8.89 8.90 8.35
CA ALA A 126 -10.22 9.12 7.77
C ALA A 126 -10.82 7.82 7.21
N LEU A 127 -9.95 6.86 6.87
CA LEU A 127 -10.33 5.52 6.44
C LEU A 127 -10.58 4.55 7.59
N LEU A 128 -10.47 4.98 8.85
CA LEU A 128 -10.86 4.15 9.99
C LEU A 128 -12.33 3.74 9.85
N LEU A 129 -12.56 2.44 9.99
CA LEU A 129 -13.90 1.87 9.99
C LEU A 129 -13.94 0.73 11.02
N ALA A 130 -14.64 0.97 12.13
CA ALA A 130 -14.54 0.10 13.30
C ALA A 130 -15.89 -0.38 13.83
N ASP A 131 -16.01 -1.68 14.03
CA ASP A 131 -17.02 -2.26 14.90
C ASP A 131 -16.60 -2.05 16.37
N LEU A 132 -17.32 -1.17 17.06
CA LEU A 132 -17.06 -0.82 18.46
C LEU A 132 -17.10 -2.05 19.39
N ARG A 133 -17.85 -3.11 19.03
CA ARG A 133 -17.92 -4.35 19.82
C ARG A 133 -16.60 -5.10 19.87
N GLN A 134 -15.72 -4.88 18.88
CA GLN A 134 -14.41 -5.51 18.79
C GLN A 134 -13.31 -4.70 19.48
N ILE A 135 -13.58 -3.46 19.91
CA ILE A 135 -12.61 -2.65 20.63
C ILE A 135 -12.67 -3.01 22.11
N GLU A 136 -11.51 -3.31 22.69
CA GLU A 136 -11.33 -3.56 24.13
C GLU A 136 -11.14 -2.24 24.87
N LYS A 137 -10.19 -1.42 24.41
CA LYS A 137 -9.87 -0.12 25.00
C LYS A 137 -9.15 0.79 24.00
N VAL A 138 -9.06 2.07 24.33
CA VAL A 138 -8.26 3.05 23.60
C VAL A 138 -7.33 3.74 24.60
N GLU A 139 -6.03 3.73 24.34
CA GLU A 139 -5.02 4.21 25.29
C GLU A 139 -3.85 4.93 24.61
N ALA A 140 -3.31 5.96 25.27
CA ALA A 140 -2.05 6.56 24.83
C ALA A 140 -0.90 5.64 25.23
N THR A 141 -0.08 5.24 24.26
CA THR A 141 1.03 4.31 24.43
C THR A 141 2.33 4.96 24.00
N ASP A 142 3.40 4.77 24.75
CA ASP A 142 4.73 5.23 24.36
C ASP A 142 5.28 4.39 23.20
N PHE A 143 6.01 5.01 22.29
CA PHE A 143 6.82 4.22 21.36
C PHE A 143 7.86 3.45 22.17
N GLU A 144 7.83 2.11 22.13
CA GLU A 144 8.92 1.32 22.69
C GLU A 144 10.25 1.84 22.12
N ASN A 145 11.20 2.07 23.01
CA ASN A 145 12.38 2.92 22.85
C ASN A 145 13.30 2.51 21.68
N THR A 146 12.89 2.76 20.44
CA THR A 146 13.79 2.73 19.28
C THR A 146 14.37 4.12 19.11
N MET A 147 15.37 4.43 19.94
CA MET A 147 16.43 5.44 19.75
C MET A 147 16.21 6.43 18.58
N SER A 148 15.23 7.31 18.69
CA SER A 148 15.09 8.45 17.78
C SER A 148 14.88 9.69 18.62
N ARG A 149 15.98 10.39 18.87
CA ARG A 149 16.06 11.64 19.65
C ARG A 149 15.28 12.82 19.01
N TRP A 150 14.50 12.57 17.95
CA TRP A 150 13.84 13.60 17.14
C TRP A 150 12.35 13.32 16.80
N SER A 151 11.69 12.33 17.45
CA SER A 151 10.23 12.23 17.34
C SER A 151 9.56 13.23 18.29
N TYR A 152 8.77 14.15 17.75
CA TYR A 152 7.98 15.10 18.56
C TYR A 152 6.88 14.38 19.35
N ASP A 153 6.33 13.30 18.79
CA ASP A 153 5.35 12.46 19.45
C ASP A 153 6.07 11.28 20.11
N LYS A 154 6.19 11.35 21.44
CA LYS A 154 6.68 10.23 22.27
C LYS A 154 5.62 9.13 22.43
N GLN A 155 4.37 9.45 22.11
CA GLN A 155 3.21 8.59 22.31
C GLN A 155 2.36 8.51 21.03
N PHE A 156 1.60 7.45 20.91
CA PHE A 156 0.55 7.28 19.92
C PHE A 156 -0.74 6.83 20.61
N LEU A 157 -1.88 7.10 19.99
CA LEU A 157 -3.17 6.62 20.45
C LEU A 157 -3.41 5.21 19.89
N ASN A 158 -3.45 4.22 20.76
CA ASN A 158 -3.61 2.82 20.39
C ASN A 158 -5.06 2.37 20.61
N ILE A 159 -5.70 1.88 19.56
CA ILE A 159 -6.95 1.14 19.66
C ILE A 159 -6.58 -0.34 19.85
N VAL A 160 -6.90 -0.87 21.03
CA VAL A 160 -6.67 -2.28 21.36
C VAL A 160 -7.95 -3.05 21.06
N THR A 161 -7.87 -4.07 20.21
CA THR A 161 -9.01 -4.92 19.89
C THR A 161 -9.05 -6.14 20.80
N LYS A 162 -10.25 -6.67 21.05
CA LYS A 162 -10.45 -7.92 21.77
C LYS A 162 -9.71 -9.05 21.05
N GLN A 163 -9.09 -9.95 21.83
CA GLN A 163 -8.51 -11.18 21.29
C GLN A 163 -9.63 -11.98 20.62
N GLN A 164 -9.41 -12.37 19.37
CA GLN A 164 -10.30 -13.31 18.70
C GLN A 164 -9.89 -14.72 19.14
N ASN A 165 -10.79 -15.39 19.87
CA ASN A 165 -10.61 -16.80 20.28
C ASN A 165 -10.94 -17.75 19.14
#